data_AF-A0A0F9ASD3-F1
#
_entry.id   AF-A0A0F9ASD3-F1
#
_cell.length_a   1.000
_cell.length_b   1.000
_cell.length_c   1.000
_cell.angle_alpha   90.00
_cell.angle_beta   90.00
_cell.angle_gamma   90.00
#
_symmetry.space_group_name_H-M   'P 1'
#
loop_
_entity.id
_entity.type
_entity.pdbx_description
1 polymer ?
#
loop_
_entity_poly.entity_id
_entity_poly.type
_entity_poly.pdbx_seq_one_letter_code
_entity_poly.pdbx_strand_id
1 'polypeptide(L)'
;MERWGEPITAYQLRLLETGITYRRIVKDVVPEVEEREAARFNGYNWKEWLVLPKRERVDGVAYFRIRRAIDMNQQDAVRMDADRRRRHK
;
A
#
# COMPACT_ATOMS: atom_id res chain seq x y z
N MET A 1 -28.12 -6.11 -6.11
CA MET A 1 -27.64 -4.98 -6.94
C MET A 1 -26.53 -5.50 -7.83
N GLU A 2 -26.87 -5.85 -9.07
CA GLU A 2 -25.94 -6.35 -10.09
C GLU A 2 -25.02 -5.22 -10.59
N ARG A 3 -23.71 -5.50 -10.67
CA ARG A 3 -22.73 -4.61 -11.28
C ARG A 3 -22.67 -4.95 -12.77
N TRP A 4 -23.20 -4.06 -13.61
CA TRP A 4 -23.30 -4.17 -15.08
C TRP A 4 -21.96 -4.10 -15.83
N GLY A 5 -20.92 -4.81 -15.37
CA GLY A 5 -19.75 -5.16 -16.18
C GLY A 5 -18.93 -4.02 -16.81
N GLU A 6 -19.18 -2.75 -16.49
CA GLU A 6 -18.38 -1.66 -17.05
C GLU A 6 -16.94 -1.74 -16.52
N PRO A 7 -15.93 -1.89 -17.39
CA PRO A 7 -14.55 -1.93 -16.95
C PRO A 7 -14.19 -0.58 -16.33
N ILE A 8 -13.60 -0.63 -15.13
CA ILE A 8 -13.19 0.53 -14.31
C ILE A 8 -12.27 1.50 -15.09
N THR A 9 -11.72 1.06 -16.22
CA THR A 9 -10.98 1.87 -17.20
C THR A 9 -11.77 3.05 -17.79
N ALA A 10 -13.11 3.06 -17.70
CA ALA A 10 -13.94 4.17 -18.18
C ALA A 10 -13.87 5.42 -17.27
N TYR A 11 -13.33 5.30 -16.06
CA TYR A 11 -13.16 6.43 -15.15
C TYR A 11 -11.72 6.91 -15.16
N GLN A 12 -11.52 8.20 -15.40
CA GLN A 12 -10.23 8.84 -15.27
C GLN A 12 -9.82 8.81 -13.79
N LEU A 13 -9.09 7.76 -13.40
CA LEU A 13 -8.53 7.60 -12.07
C LEU A 13 -7.63 8.82 -11.82
N ARG A 14 -8.00 9.68 -10.87
CA ARG A 14 -7.08 10.69 -10.35
C ARG A 14 -5.96 9.94 -9.66
N LEU A 15 -4.83 9.80 -10.34
CA LEU A 15 -3.61 9.27 -9.76
C LEU A 15 -3.22 10.19 -8.60
N LEU A 16 -3.14 9.62 -7.40
CA LEU A 16 -2.74 10.33 -6.20
C LEU A 16 -1.22 10.61 -6.32
N GLU A 17 -0.86 11.84 -6.70
CA GLU A 17 0.53 12.29 -6.68
C GLU A 17 0.97 12.51 -5.23
N THR A 18 1.59 11.51 -4.63
CA THR A 18 2.07 11.57 -3.23
C THR A 18 3.45 12.21 -3.08
N GLY A 19 4.10 12.61 -4.18
CA GLY A 19 5.49 13.09 -4.18
C GLY A 19 6.54 12.02 -3.84
N ILE A 20 6.12 10.78 -3.55
CA ILE A 20 7.01 9.66 -3.21
C ILE A 20 7.34 8.91 -4.51
N THR A 21 8.50 9.22 -5.09
CA THR A 21 8.99 8.50 -6.28
C THR A 21 9.75 7.24 -5.87
N TYR A 22 9.11 6.08 -6.00
CA TYR A 22 9.78 4.79 -5.88
C TYR A 22 10.42 4.42 -7.22
N ARG A 23 11.74 4.59 -7.36
CA ARG A 23 12.47 4.17 -8.56
C ARG A 23 12.61 2.65 -8.54
N ARG A 24 11.64 1.93 -9.11
CA ARG A 24 11.76 0.47 -9.32
C ARG A 24 12.88 0.22 -10.33
N ILE A 25 14.00 -0.33 -9.86
CA ILE A 25 15.18 -0.65 -10.68
C ILE A 25 14.86 -1.79 -11.66
N VAL A 26 13.88 -2.64 -11.33
CA VAL A 26 13.36 -3.70 -12.20
C VAL A 26 11.84 -3.74 -12.08
N LYS A 27 11.13 -3.72 -13.22
CA LYS A 27 9.67 -3.87 -13.26
C LYS A 27 9.30 -5.24 -12.67
N ASP A 28 8.26 -5.29 -11.83
CA ASP A 28 7.71 -6.51 -11.22
C ASP A 28 8.58 -7.23 -10.16
N VAL A 29 9.65 -6.60 -9.67
CA VAL A 29 10.43 -7.10 -8.53
C VAL A 29 10.02 -6.40 -7.23
N VAL A 30 9.76 -7.18 -6.19
CA VAL A 30 9.60 -6.70 -4.82
C VAL A 30 10.98 -6.69 -4.16
N PRO A 31 11.48 -5.55 -3.64
CA PRO A 31 12.73 -5.51 -2.89
C PRO A 31 12.67 -6.40 -1.64
N GLU A 32 13.78 -7.07 -1.31
CA GLU A 32 13.84 -7.95 -0.12
C GLU A 32 13.48 -7.21 1.18
N VAL A 33 13.89 -5.94 1.31
CA VAL A 33 13.54 -5.10 2.47
C VAL A 33 12.02 -4.99 2.63
N GLU A 34 11.32 -4.74 1.53
CA GLU A 34 9.86 -4.63 1.52
C GLU A 34 9.21 -6.00 1.82
N GLU A 35 9.74 -7.07 1.27
CA GLU A 35 9.25 -8.42 1.52
C GLU A 35 9.44 -8.84 2.99
N ARG A 36 10.57 -8.47 3.61
CA ARG A 36 10.83 -8.69 5.04
C ARG A 36 9.92 -7.88 5.95
N GLU A 37 9.60 -6.63 5.58
CA GLU A 37 8.61 -5.83 6.29
C GLU A 37 7.22 -6.46 6.20
N ALA A 38 6.83 -6.93 5.01
CA ALA A 38 5.59 -7.66 4.81
C ALA A 38 5.56 -8.96 5.64
N ALA A 39 6.66 -9.71 5.72
CA ALA A 39 6.75 -10.90 6.56
C ALA A 39 6.46 -10.60 8.03
N ARG A 40 7.14 -9.58 8.59
CA ARG A 40 6.92 -9.13 9.97
C ARG A 40 5.49 -8.65 10.19
N PHE A 41 4.94 -7.89 9.25
CA PHE A 41 3.56 -7.40 9.31
C PHE A 41 2.53 -8.53 9.34
N ASN A 42 2.77 -9.59 8.57
CA ASN A 42 1.92 -10.79 8.55
C ASN A 42 2.21 -11.77 9.70
N GLY A 43 3.11 -11.43 10.64
CA GLY A 43 3.40 -12.24 11.82
C GLY A 43 4.38 -13.40 11.62
N TYR A 44 5.08 -13.44 10.49
CA TYR A 44 6.07 -14.47 10.19
C TYR A 44 7.49 -14.00 10.46
N ASN A 45 8.36 -14.90 10.91
CA ASN A 45 9.79 -14.68 10.78
C ASN A 45 10.25 -14.93 9.33
N TRP A 46 11.47 -14.50 8.98
CA TRP A 46 11.94 -14.57 7.59
C TRP A 46 12.05 -15.99 7.04
N LYS A 47 12.41 -16.97 7.88
CA LYS A 47 12.53 -18.37 7.45
C LYS A 47 11.17 -18.98 7.19
N GLU A 48 10.20 -18.72 8.08
CA GLU A 48 8.81 -19.14 7.93
C GLU A 48 8.17 -18.52 6.69
N TRP A 49 8.44 -17.25 6.44
CA TRP A 49 7.95 -16.56 5.25
C TRP A 49 8.44 -17.22 3.97
N LEU A 50 9.73 -17.54 3.87
CA LEU A 50 10.32 -18.12 2.67
C LEU A 50 9.81 -19.53 2.34
N VAL A 51 9.29 -20.28 3.31
CA VAL A 51 8.68 -21.60 3.06
C VAL A 51 7.23 -21.50 2.60
N LEU A 52 6.60 -20.32 2.68
CA LEU A 52 5.23 -20.13 2.19
C LEU A 52 5.16 -20.26 0.65
N PRO A 53 4.01 -20.74 0.13
CA PRO A 53 3.74 -20.70 -1.29
C PRO A 53 3.92 -19.29 -1.86
N LYS A 54 4.49 -19.20 -3.08
CA LYS A 54 4.76 -17.91 -3.74
C LYS A 54 3.52 -17.00 -3.79
N ARG A 55 2.34 -17.58 -4.02
CA ARG A 55 1.07 -16.84 -4.06
C ARG A 55 0.74 -16.19 -2.72
N GLU A 56 0.88 -16.92 -1.62
CA GLU A 56 0.61 -16.38 -0.27
C GLU A 56 1.57 -15.24 0.08
N ARG A 57 2.85 -15.36 -0.30
CA ARG A 57 3.80 -14.26 -0.13
C ARG A 57 3.41 -13.01 -0.93
N VAL A 58 2.98 -13.19 -2.18
CA VAL A 58 2.53 -12.09 -3.04
C VAL A 58 1.29 -11.41 -2.44
N ASP A 59 0.31 -12.19 -1.99
CA ASP A 59 -0.91 -11.68 -1.37
C ASP A 59 -0.59 -10.95 -0.06
N GLY A 60 0.32 -11.47 0.76
CA GLY A 60 0.77 -10.82 1.98
C GLY A 60 1.53 -9.51 1.75
N VAL A 61 2.35 -9.42 0.69
CA VAL A 61 2.98 -8.16 0.26
C VAL A 61 1.94 -7.16 -0.23
N ALA A 62 0.95 -7.62 -1.01
CA ALA A 62 -0.13 -6.76 -1.50
C ALA A 62 -0.97 -6.19 -0.34
N TYR A 63 -1.29 -7.04 0.65
CA TYR A 63 -2.03 -6.63 1.84
C TYR A 63 -1.25 -5.60 2.67
N PHE A 64 0.05 -5.84 2.92
CA PHE A 64 0.96 -4.87 3.53
C PHE A 64 0.96 -3.54 2.77
N ARG A 65 1.06 -3.61 1.43
CA ARG A 65 0.79 -2.57 0.42
C ARG A 65 -0.33 -1.61 0.82
N ILE A 66 -1.52 -2.19 0.81
CA ILE A 66 -2.77 -1.50 0.98
C ILE A 66 -2.87 -0.92 2.39
N ARG A 67 -2.49 -1.71 3.40
CA ARG A 67 -2.58 -1.25 4.79
C ARG A 67 -1.69 -0.04 5.05
N ARG A 68 -0.44 -0.08 4.60
CA ARG A 68 0.49 1.04 4.75
C ARG A 68 -0.01 2.30 4.05
N ALA A 69 -0.60 2.17 2.86
CA ALA A 69 -1.19 3.29 2.14
C ALA A 69 -2.38 3.91 2.92
N ILE A 70 -3.24 3.09 3.53
CA ILE A 70 -4.34 3.56 4.36
C ILE A 70 -3.81 4.33 5.58
N ASP A 71 -2.86 3.74 6.31
CA ASP A 71 -2.30 4.35 7.52
C ASP A 71 -1.64 5.71 7.21
N MET A 72 -0.92 5.82 6.09
CA MET A 72 -0.34 7.08 5.64
C MET A 72 -1.40 8.15 5.36
N ASN A 73 -2.46 7.80 4.62
CA ASN A 73 -3.53 8.74 4.32
C ASN A 73 -4.30 9.18 5.57
N GLN A 74 -4.49 8.28 6.55
CA GLN A 74 -5.10 8.63 7.83
C GLN A 74 -4.24 9.63 8.61
N GLN A 75 -2.92 9.40 8.66
CA GLN A 75 -1.99 10.34 9.31
C GLN A 75 -1.99 11.70 8.63
N ASP A 76 -2.03 11.74 7.30
CA ASP A 76 -2.07 12.99 6.55
C ASP A 76 -3.39 13.74 6.79
N ALA A 77 -4.53 13.05 6.81
CA ALA A 77 -5.81 13.65 7.15
C ALA A 77 -5.83 14.27 8.55
N VAL A 78 -5.25 13.58 9.54
CA VAL A 78 -5.11 14.09 10.92
C VAL A 78 -4.21 15.33 10.97
N ARG A 79 -3.09 15.33 10.23
CA ARG A 79 -2.19 16.50 10.15
C ARG A 79 -2.87 17.71 9.50
N MET A 80 -3.60 17.50 8.40
CA MET A 80 -4.32 18.57 7.72
C MET A 80 -5.39 19.20 8.60
N ASP A 81 -6.14 18.41 9.38
CA ASP A 81 -7.12 18.93 10.32
C ASP A 81 -6.47 19.72 11.46
N ALA A 82 -5.35 19.23 12.01
CA ALA A 82 -4.58 19.94 13.03
C ALA A 82 -4.05 21.29 12.53
N ASP A 83 -3.50 21.34 11.31
CA ASP A 83 -3.01 22.57 10.69
C ASP A 83 -4.14 23.56 10.40
N ARG A 84 -5.30 23.07 9.96
CA ARG A 84 -6.49 23.91 9.76
C ARG A 84 -6.94 24.56 11.07
N ARG A 85 -6.98 23.80 12.18
CA ARG A 85 -7.35 24.32 13.50
C ARG A 85 -6.35 25.36 14.02
N ARG A 86 -5.05 25.20 13.73
CA ARG A 86 -4.01 26.17 14.11
C ARG A 86 -4.12 27.49 13.34
N ARG A 87 -4.55 27.46 12.08
CA ARG A 87 -4.72 28.68 11.25
C ARG A 87 -5.97 29.50 11.58
N HIS A 88 -6.97 28.89 12.21
CA HIS A 88 -8.21 29.55 12.64
C HIS A 88 -8.16 30.06 14.09
N LYS A 89 -6.99 30.02 14.73
CA LYS A 89 -6.73 30.52 16.08
C LYS A 89 -5.78 31.69 16.01
#